data_AF-A0A9C9KSH0-F1
#
_entry.id   AF-A0A9C9KSH0-F1
#
_cell.length_a   1.000
_cell.length_b   1.000
_cell.length_c   1.000
_cell.angle_alpha   90.00
_cell.angle_beta   90.00
_cell.angle_gamma   90.00
#
_symmetry.space_group_name_H-M   'P 1'
#
loop_
_entity.id
_entity.type
_entity.pdbx_description
1 polymer ?
#
loop_
_entity_poly.entity_id
_entity_poly.type
_entity_poly.pdbx_seq_one_letter_code
_entity_poly.pdbx_strand_id
1 'polypeptide(L)'
;MTAKSIFFILSLFGSVGVATTSHAGEAYSKDITVYKNPECRCCKRWISYLKKNDFNVTEVSTRDIYADKKRLGVPVKLAACHTAVIDGYVVEGHVTTKDIRRLLLLRPDVKGIAVPG
;
A
#
# COMPACT_ATOMS: atom_id res chain seq x y z
N MET A 1 66.33 -30.14 28.58
CA MET A 1 65.20 -29.39 29.19
C MET A 1 65.51 -27.90 29.10
N THR A 2 64.82 -27.16 28.22
CA THR A 2 64.35 -25.78 28.40
C THR A 2 63.68 -25.34 27.10
N ALA A 3 62.37 -25.09 27.18
CA ALA A 3 61.53 -24.62 26.09
C ALA A 3 61.81 -23.14 25.79
N LYS A 4 61.75 -22.73 24.52
CA LYS A 4 61.66 -21.32 24.13
C LYS A 4 60.25 -21.05 23.61
N SER A 5 59.47 -20.37 24.44
CA SER A 5 58.09 -19.99 24.21
C SER A 5 57.94 -18.96 23.09
N ILE A 6 56.94 -19.19 22.25
CA ILE A 6 56.46 -18.29 21.20
C ILE A 6 55.52 -17.27 21.87
N PHE A 7 55.81 -15.98 21.73
CA PHE A 7 54.88 -14.90 22.11
C PHE A 7 54.15 -14.41 20.87
N PHE A 8 52.89 -14.84 20.68
CA PHE A 8 51.96 -14.20 19.75
C PHE A 8 51.26 -13.05 20.49
N ILE A 9 51.55 -11.81 20.10
CA ILE A 9 50.83 -10.63 20.60
C ILE A 9 49.53 -10.52 19.79
N LEU A 10 48.40 -10.81 20.44
CA LEU A 10 47.07 -10.67 19.87
C LEU A 10 46.60 -9.22 20.07
N SER A 11 46.62 -8.42 19.01
CA SER A 11 46.14 -7.03 19.03
C SER A 11 44.63 -6.99 18.82
N LEU A 12 43.88 -6.55 19.84
CA LEU A 12 42.43 -6.40 19.83
C LEU A 12 42.06 -5.06 19.17
N PHE A 13 41.61 -5.08 17.91
CA PHE A 13 40.90 -3.95 17.31
C PHE A 13 39.41 -4.08 17.64
N GLY A 14 38.93 -3.24 18.58
CA GLY A 14 37.51 -3.12 18.90
C GLY A 14 36.76 -2.38 17.81
N SER A 15 35.90 -3.08 17.08
CA SER A 15 35.00 -2.51 16.07
C SER A 15 33.77 -1.89 16.74
N VAL A 16 33.62 -0.57 16.60
CA VAL A 16 32.40 0.16 16.94
C VAL A 16 31.34 -0.17 15.89
N GLY A 17 30.34 -0.97 16.25
CA GLY A 17 29.20 -1.29 15.40
C GLY A 17 28.22 -0.13 15.32
N VAL A 18 28.06 0.48 14.14
CA VAL A 18 27.00 1.45 13.86
C VAL A 18 25.69 0.68 13.70
N ALA A 19 24.75 0.85 14.65
CA ALA A 19 23.42 0.27 14.56
C ALA A 19 22.62 0.97 13.45
N THR A 20 22.30 0.25 12.38
CA THR A 20 21.38 0.70 11.34
C THR A 20 19.95 0.59 11.86
N THR A 21 19.22 1.70 11.91
CA THR A 21 17.79 1.69 12.27
C THR A 21 17.00 1.07 11.11
N SER A 22 16.50 -0.15 11.33
CA SER A 22 15.58 -0.79 10.39
C SER A 22 14.24 -0.02 10.40
N HIS A 23 13.87 0.59 9.27
CA HIS A 23 12.52 1.11 9.10
C HIS A 23 11.55 -0.08 9.11
N ALA A 24 10.68 -0.15 10.12
CA ALA A 24 9.56 -1.07 10.12
C ALA A 24 8.70 -0.78 8.88
N GLY A 25 8.65 -1.72 7.94
CA GLY A 25 7.80 -1.62 6.75
C GLY A 25 6.32 -1.54 7.15
N GLU A 26 5.52 -0.84 6.35
CA GLU A 26 4.07 -0.76 6.53
C GLU A 26 3.47 -2.19 6.58
N ALA A 27 2.74 -2.51 7.65
CA ALA A 27 2.24 -3.86 7.95
C ALA A 27 0.98 -4.27 7.15
N TYR A 28 0.72 -3.63 6.01
CA TYR A 28 -0.45 -3.87 5.16
C TYR A 28 -0.05 -4.02 3.69
N SER A 29 -0.89 -4.73 2.93
CA SER A 29 -0.67 -4.88 1.49
C SER A 29 -0.77 -3.53 0.79
N LYS A 30 0.07 -3.35 -0.23
CA LYS A 30 0.05 -2.20 -1.17
C LYS A 30 -0.67 -2.53 -2.47
N ASP A 31 -1.14 -3.76 -2.63
CA ASP A 31 -1.82 -4.25 -3.82
C ASP A 31 -3.27 -3.74 -3.83
N ILE A 32 -3.59 -2.94 -4.84
CA ILE A 32 -4.90 -2.33 -5.01
C ILE A 32 -5.44 -2.60 -6.40
N THR A 33 -6.65 -3.15 -6.49
CA THR A 33 -7.33 -3.36 -7.76
C THR A 33 -8.31 -2.21 -8.00
N VAL A 34 -8.22 -1.54 -9.15
CA VAL A 34 -9.05 -0.39 -9.51
C VAL A 34 -9.93 -0.72 -10.71
N TYR A 35 -11.25 -0.73 -10.49
CA TYR A 35 -12.27 -0.88 -11.53
C TYR A 35 -12.66 0.50 -12.06
N LYS A 36 -12.56 0.70 -13.38
CA LYS A 36 -12.92 1.98 -14.02
C LYS A 36 -13.45 1.81 -15.44
N ASN A 37 -14.13 2.84 -15.93
CA ASN A 37 -14.35 2.98 -17.37
C ASN A 37 -12.99 3.25 -18.09
N PRO A 38 -12.69 2.56 -19.21
CA PRO A 38 -11.46 2.75 -20.00
C PRO A 38 -11.15 4.23 -20.35
N GLU A 39 -12.18 5.02 -20.64
CA GLU A 39 -12.05 6.39 -21.14
C GLU A 39 -12.01 7.45 -20.02
N CYS A 40 -12.20 7.05 -18.77
CA CYS A 40 -12.22 7.96 -17.63
C CYS A 40 -10.83 8.58 -17.36
N ARG A 41 -10.61 9.82 -17.82
CA ARG A 41 -9.33 10.52 -17.66
C ARG A 41 -8.99 10.84 -16.20
N CYS A 42 -9.97 11.22 -15.38
CA CYS A 42 -9.73 11.50 -13.96
C CYS A 42 -9.32 10.23 -13.20
N CYS A 43 -9.94 9.09 -13.53
CA CYS A 43 -9.56 7.79 -12.98
C CYS A 43 -8.09 7.43 -13.31
N LYS A 44 -7.64 7.65 -14.55
CA LYS A 44 -6.23 7.45 -14.95
C LYS A 44 -5.26 8.32 -14.15
N ARG A 45 -5.64 9.57 -13.85
CA ARG A 45 -4.84 10.48 -13.01
C ARG A 45 -4.77 10.01 -11.56
N TRP A 46 -5.88 9.56 -11.00
CA TRP A 46 -5.92 9.03 -9.64
C TRP A 46 -5.08 7.74 -9.51
N ILE A 47 -5.15 6.84 -10.49
CA ILE A 47 -4.27 5.66 -10.55
C ILE A 47 -2.79 6.06 -10.62
N SER A 48 -2.45 7.07 -11.42
CA SER A 48 -1.08 7.58 -11.49
C SER A 48 -0.63 8.17 -10.14
N TYR A 49 -1.54 8.83 -9.42
CA TYR A 49 -1.30 9.31 -8.05
C TYR A 49 -1.06 8.15 -7.08
N LEU A 50 -1.85 7.07 -7.13
CA LEU A 50 -1.62 5.86 -6.33
C LEU A 50 -0.25 5.24 -6.59
N LYS A 51 0.10 5.03 -7.87
CA LYS A 51 1.40 4.46 -8.30
C LYS A 51 2.58 5.31 -7.80
N LYS A 52 2.46 6.64 -7.84
CA LYS A 52 3.47 7.58 -7.30
C LYS A 52 3.59 7.57 -5.77
N ASN A 53 2.62 6.97 -5.08
CA ASN A 53 2.58 6.84 -3.62
C ASN A 53 2.79 5.38 -3.19
N ASP A 54 3.54 4.61 -3.99
CA ASP A 54 3.97 3.24 -3.70
C ASP A 54 2.84 2.20 -3.60
N PHE A 55 1.69 2.43 -4.23
CA PHE A 55 0.67 1.38 -4.38
C PHE A 55 0.90 0.57 -5.66
N ASN A 56 0.76 -0.75 -5.55
CA ASN A 56 0.82 -1.68 -6.67
C ASN A 56 -0.58 -1.77 -7.29
N VAL A 57 -0.82 -0.98 -8.33
CA VAL A 57 -2.17 -0.85 -8.91
C VAL A 57 -2.41 -1.84 -10.04
N THR A 58 -3.38 -2.73 -9.87
CA THR A 58 -3.99 -3.52 -10.94
C THR A 58 -5.21 -2.79 -11.50
N GLU A 59 -5.20 -2.48 -12.80
CA GLU A 59 -6.31 -1.78 -13.46
C GLU A 59 -7.26 -2.78 -14.13
N VAL A 60 -8.54 -2.74 -13.74
CA VAL A 60 -9.62 -3.49 -14.40
C VAL A 60 -10.48 -2.50 -15.16
N SER A 61 -10.39 -2.52 -16.49
CA SER A 61 -11.18 -1.65 -17.34
C SER A 61 -12.46 -2.35 -17.77
N THR A 62 -13.61 -1.72 -17.52
CA THR A 62 -14.95 -2.28 -17.76
C THR A 62 -15.86 -1.25 -18.42
N ARG A 63 -16.80 -1.71 -19.25
CA ARG A 63 -17.85 -0.83 -19.80
C ARG A 63 -19.06 -0.71 -18.88
N ASP A 64 -19.21 -1.63 -17.91
CA ASP A 64 -20.29 -1.62 -16.93
C ASP A 64 -19.72 -1.52 -15.51
N ILE A 65 -19.29 -0.31 -15.14
CA ILE A 65 -18.76 -0.04 -13.81
C ILE A 65 -19.84 -0.13 -12.71
N TYR A 66 -21.11 -0.01 -13.07
CA TYR A 66 -22.21 -0.08 -12.10
C TYR A 66 -22.45 -1.52 -11.64
N ALA A 67 -22.29 -2.51 -12.52
CA ALA A 67 -22.30 -3.92 -12.12
C ALA A 67 -21.16 -4.23 -11.13
N ASP A 68 -19.96 -3.71 -11.37
CA ASP A 68 -18.83 -3.86 -10.45
C ASP A 68 -19.11 -3.21 -9.09
N LYS A 69 -19.61 -1.96 -9.07
CA LYS A 69 -20.04 -1.26 -7.85
C LYS A 69 -21.07 -2.04 -7.06
N LYS A 70 -22.11 -2.55 -7.73
CA LYS A 70 -23.17 -3.34 -7.10
C LYS A 70 -22.60 -4.63 -6.49
N ARG A 71 -21.75 -5.35 -7.21
CA ARG A 71 -21.07 -6.56 -6.72
C ARG A 71 -20.21 -6.26 -5.49
N LEU A 72 -19.50 -5.14 -5.52
CA LEU A 72 -18.69 -4.65 -4.39
C LEU A 72 -19.53 -4.00 -3.29
N GLY A 73 -20.86 -3.91 -3.46
CA GLY A 73 -21.82 -3.32 -2.54
C GLY A 73 -21.55 -1.86 -2.20
N VAL A 74 -21.15 -1.07 -3.19
CA VAL A 74 -21.12 0.39 -3.13
C VAL A 74 -22.57 0.90 -3.21
N PRO A 75 -23.08 1.64 -2.21
CA PRO A 75 -24.40 2.25 -2.28
C PRO A 75 -24.47 3.27 -3.41
N VAL A 76 -25.61 3.31 -4.14
CA VAL A 76 -25.81 4.24 -5.27
C VAL A 76 -25.54 5.70 -4.89
N LYS A 77 -25.94 6.11 -3.68
CA LYS A 77 -25.73 7.47 -3.16
C LYS A 77 -24.27 7.86 -2.91
N LEU A 78 -23.34 6.89 -2.89
CA LEU A 78 -21.91 7.12 -2.68
C LEU A 78 -21.09 6.90 -3.96
N ALA A 79 -21.74 6.52 -5.07
CA ALA A 79 -21.06 6.13 -6.29
C ALA A 79 -20.28 7.30 -6.92
N ALA A 80 -19.10 6.98 -7.42
CA ALA A 80 -18.21 7.85 -8.18
C ALA A 80 -17.73 7.18 -9.48
N CYS A 81 -16.82 7.82 -10.23
CA CYS A 81 -16.35 7.30 -11.53
C CYS A 81 -15.60 5.94 -11.49
N HIS A 82 -15.05 5.53 -10.35
CA HIS A 82 -14.29 4.28 -10.18
C HIS A 82 -14.44 3.73 -8.76
N THR A 83 -14.08 2.46 -8.61
CA THR A 83 -14.09 1.75 -7.32
C THR A 83 -12.81 0.93 -7.22
N ALA A 84 -12.17 0.95 -6.06
CA ALA A 84 -10.98 0.15 -5.80
C ALA A 84 -11.19 -0.81 -4.64
N VAL A 85 -10.39 -1.88 -4.61
CA VAL A 85 -10.34 -2.86 -3.53
C VAL A 85 -8.90 -3.07 -3.09
N ILE A 86 -8.67 -2.99 -1.78
CA ILE A 86 -7.37 -3.23 -1.15
C ILE A 86 -7.59 -3.91 0.20
N ASP A 87 -6.94 -5.05 0.41
CA ASP A 87 -6.96 -5.78 1.70
C ASP A 87 -8.40 -6.00 2.25
N GLY A 88 -9.32 -6.34 1.35
CA GLY A 88 -10.74 -6.56 1.66
C GLY A 88 -11.61 -5.28 1.75
N TYR A 89 -11.01 -4.09 1.80
CA TYR A 89 -11.75 -2.82 1.86
C TYR A 89 -12.09 -2.27 0.48
N VAL A 90 -13.27 -1.67 0.38
CA VAL A 90 -13.70 -0.89 -0.79
C VAL A 90 -13.25 0.57 -0.63
N VAL A 91 -12.69 1.15 -1.70
CA VAL A 91 -12.28 2.55 -1.77
C VAL A 91 -13.00 3.18 -2.96
N GLU A 92 -13.96 4.06 -2.69
CA GLU A 92 -14.84 4.63 -3.70
C GLU A 92 -14.47 6.09 -4.02
N GLY A 93 -14.22 6.38 -5.30
CA GLY A 93 -13.89 7.73 -5.75
C GLY A 93 -12.48 8.20 -5.36
N HIS A 94 -12.27 9.52 -5.39
CA HIS A 94 -10.95 10.17 -5.30
C HIS A 94 -10.37 10.24 -3.86
N VAL A 95 -10.36 9.12 -3.15
CA VAL A 95 -9.81 9.00 -1.80
C VAL A 95 -8.29 9.23 -1.82
N THR A 96 -7.74 9.92 -0.83
CA THR A 96 -6.29 10.18 -0.76
C THR A 96 -5.51 8.95 -0.30
N THR A 97 -4.23 8.85 -0.67
CA THR A 97 -3.38 7.74 -0.21
C THR A 97 -3.21 7.76 1.30
N LYS A 98 -3.24 8.94 1.93
CA LYS A 98 -3.22 9.10 3.39
C LYS A 98 -4.43 8.43 4.05
N ASP A 99 -5.61 8.61 3.49
CA ASP A 99 -6.84 8.04 4.04
C ASP A 99 -6.92 6.53 3.80
N ILE A 100 -6.44 6.04 2.66
CA ILE A 100 -6.30 4.60 2.40
C ILE A 100 -5.35 3.97 3.43
N ARG A 101 -4.17 4.56 3.65
CA ARG A 101 -3.22 4.07 4.68
C ARG A 101 -3.85 4.09 6.07
N ARG A 102 -4.56 5.16 6.42
CA ARG A 102 -5.26 5.27 7.71
C ARG A 102 -6.30 4.16 7.87
N LEU A 103 -7.06 3.83 6.82
CA LEU A 103 -8.00 2.72 6.83
C LEU A 103 -7.29 1.38 7.12
N LEU A 104 -6.19 1.12 6.42
CA LEU A 104 -5.43 -0.13 6.56
C LEU A 104 -4.70 -0.27 7.90
N LEU A 105 -4.30 0.86 8.51
CA LEU A 105 -3.71 0.90 9.84
C LEU A 105 -4.74 0.69 10.94
N LEU A 106 -5.89 1.37 10.86
CA LEU A 106 -6.90 1.34 11.92
C LEU A 106 -7.80 0.12 11.85
N ARG A 107 -7.94 -0.50 10.67
CA ARG A 107 -8.80 -1.66 10.41
C ARG A 107 -10.20 -1.54 11.06
N PRO A 108 -10.94 -0.43 10.87
CA PRO A 108 -12.28 -0.30 11.42
C PRO A 108 -13.24 -1.34 10.81
N ASP A 109 -14.28 -1.70 11.56
CA ASP A 109 -15.36 -2.58 11.09
C ASP A 109 -16.30 -1.83 10.15
N VAL A 110 -15.83 -1.66 8.91
CA VAL A 110 -16.55 -1.02 7.82
C VAL A 110 -16.23 -1.75 6.52
N LYS A 111 -17.11 -1.62 5.54
CA LYS A 111 -16.83 -2.16 4.21
C LYS A 111 -15.78 -1.35 3.44
N GLY A 112 -15.67 -0.06 3.72
CA GLY A 112 -14.85 0.84 2.91
C GLY A 112 -15.05 2.32 3.21
N ILE A 113 -14.36 3.15 2.44
CA ILE A 113 -14.43 4.62 2.50
C ILE A 113 -14.74 5.20 1.12
N ALA A 114 -15.38 6.36 1.08
CA ALA A 114 -15.86 6.96 -0.15
C ALA A 114 -15.65 8.48 -0.19
N VAL A 115 -15.30 8.98 -1.38
CA VAL A 115 -15.47 10.38 -1.79
C VAL A 115 -16.47 10.38 -2.95
N PRO A 116 -17.77 10.63 -2.70
CA PRO A 116 -18.81 10.66 -3.74
C PRO A 116 -18.53 11.75 -4.80
N GLY A 117 -19.01 11.56 -6.03
CA GLY A 117 -18.89 12.55 -7.11
C GLY A 117 -19.30 12.09 -8.49
#